data_AF-A0A366LSL2-F1
#
_entry.id   AF-A0A366LSL2-F1
#
_cell.length_a   1.000
_cell.length_b   1.000
_cell.length_c   1.000
_cell.angle_alpha   90.00
_cell.angle_beta   90.00
_cell.angle_gamma   90.00
#
_symmetry.space_group_name_H-M   'P 1'
#
loop_
_entity.id
_entity.type
_entity.pdbx_description
1 polymer ?
#
loop_
_entity_poly.entity_id
_entity_poly.type
_entity_poly.pdbx_seq_one_letter_code
_entity_poly.pdbx_strand_id
1 'polypeptide(L)'
;MGAPGRDAEITAMRRQHSTLQPAAGLIVFHTRLGLTMIDLIEGLGERASIIARLIDTVLAAGDGYAARDLLAHQACRAALTPAQQNTLSAAIETAGLGTGVIPEPLMSDLHAAVELSATRTAAHFGTRLRPAR
;
A
#
# COMPACT_ATOMS: atom_id res chain seq x y z
N MET A 1 -5.68 3.07 32.50
CA MET A 1 -4.49 3.82 32.95
C MET A 1 -3.29 2.98 32.59
N GLY A 2 -2.73 3.21 31.40
CA GLY A 2 -1.61 2.44 30.86
C GLY A 2 -0.38 2.55 31.76
N ALA A 3 0.48 1.53 31.74
CA ALA A 3 1.73 1.58 32.48
C ALA A 3 2.57 2.79 32.00
N PRO A 4 3.19 3.58 32.89
CA PRO A 4 3.80 4.87 32.56
C PRO A 4 4.89 4.83 31.48
N GLY A 5 5.51 3.67 31.23
CA GLY A 5 6.45 3.48 30.10
C GLY A 5 5.77 3.38 28.73
N ARG A 6 4.57 2.80 28.66
CA ARG A 6 3.83 2.57 27.41
C ARG A 6 3.38 3.89 26.76
N ASP A 7 2.92 4.83 27.59
CA ASP A 7 2.44 6.13 27.11
C ASP A 7 3.60 6.99 26.55
N ALA A 8 4.79 6.87 27.14
CA ALA A 8 6.00 7.51 26.66
C ALA A 8 6.48 6.92 25.32
N GLU A 9 6.43 5.59 25.17
CA GLU A 9 6.76 4.89 23.92
C GLU A 9 5.80 5.27 22.78
N ILE A 10 4.49 5.31 23.05
CA ILE A 10 3.47 5.73 22.08
C ILE A 10 3.70 7.19 21.65
N THR A 11 4.04 8.06 22.59
CA THR A 11 4.36 9.47 22.32
C THR A 11 5.60 9.62 21.44
N ALA A 12 6.65 8.82 21.70
CA ALA A 12 7.87 8.81 20.89
C ALA A 12 7.59 8.30 19.46
N MET A 13 6.85 7.19 19.35
CA MET A 13 6.41 6.63 18.07
C MET A 13 5.61 7.65 17.26
N ARG A 14 4.72 8.42 17.90
CA ARG A 14 3.94 9.49 17.25
C ARG A 14 4.81 10.61 16.71
N ARG A 15 5.76 11.09 17.51
CA ARG A 15 6.69 12.12 17.07
C ARG A 15 7.46 11.66 15.84
N GLN A 16 8.00 10.44 15.87
CA GLN A 16 8.74 9.90 14.74
C GLN A 16 7.84 9.72 13.50
N HIS A 17 6.63 9.18 13.68
CA HIS A 17 5.68 9.03 12.57
C HIS A 17 5.28 10.37 11.94
N SER A 18 5.21 11.46 12.71
CA SER A 18 4.91 12.79 12.19
C SER A 18 6.06 13.41 11.37
N THR A 19 7.31 13.00 11.63
CA THR A 19 8.48 13.46 10.87
C THR A 19 8.75 12.63 9.63
N LEU A 20 8.14 11.45 9.52
CA LEU A 20 8.27 10.61 8.33
C LEU A 20 7.50 11.24 7.17
N GLN A 21 8.23 11.64 6.14
CA GLN A 21 7.63 12.03 4.88
C GLN A 21 7.23 10.77 4.10
N PRO A 22 5.96 10.65 3.69
CA PRO A 22 5.54 9.54 2.83
C PRO A 22 6.30 9.60 1.51
N ALA A 23 7.23 8.67 1.30
CA ALA A 23 7.86 8.48 -0.01
C ALA A 23 6.96 7.57 -0.86
N ALA A 24 6.89 7.81 -2.18
CA ALA A 24 6.02 7.07 -3.09
C ALA A 24 6.22 5.53 -2.99
N GLY A 25 7.47 5.07 -2.83
CA GLY A 25 7.77 3.64 -2.67
C GLY A 25 7.47 3.04 -1.29
N LEU A 26 7.07 3.86 -0.31
CA LEU A 26 6.83 3.44 1.07
C LEU A 26 5.39 3.69 1.54
N ILE A 27 4.48 4.08 0.65
CA ILE A 27 3.12 4.47 1.01
C ILE A 27 2.39 3.37 1.80
N VAL A 28 2.46 2.11 1.35
CA VAL A 28 1.83 0.97 2.04
C VAL A 28 2.42 0.77 3.44
N PHE A 29 3.74 0.93 3.58
CA PHE A 29 4.40 0.84 4.87
C PHE A 29 3.93 1.94 5.83
N HIS A 30 3.92 3.20 5.37
CA HIS A 30 3.43 4.33 6.16
C HIS A 30 1.96 4.16 6.55
N THR A 31 1.12 3.66 5.64
CA THR A 31 -0.28 3.35 5.92
C THR A 31 -0.38 2.35 7.07
N ARG A 32 0.31 1.20 6.97
CA ARG A 32 0.26 0.17 8.01
C ARG A 32 0.81 0.62 9.35
N LEU A 33 1.88 1.43 9.34
CA LEU A 33 2.42 2.05 10.55
C LEU A 33 1.38 2.97 11.20
N GLY A 34 0.72 3.83 10.41
CA GLY A 34 -0.35 4.69 10.89
C GLY A 34 -1.55 3.93 11.46
N LEU A 35 -2.00 2.86 10.81
CA LEU A 35 -3.07 1.99 11.31
C LEU A 35 -2.69 1.33 12.64
N THR A 36 -1.47 0.80 12.73
CA THR A 36 -0.96 0.20 13.97
C THR A 36 -0.97 1.20 15.13
N MET A 37 -0.60 2.46 14.87
CA MET A 37 -0.68 3.51 15.88
C MET A 37 -2.11 3.82 16.31
N ILE A 38 -3.05 3.84 15.36
CA ILE A 38 -4.48 4.06 15.65
C ILE A 38 -5.03 2.94 16.55
N ASP A 39 -4.51 1.72 16.45
CA ASP A 39 -4.88 0.59 17.31
C ASP A 39 -4.26 0.67 18.72
N LEU A 40 -3.08 1.26 18.85
CA LEU A 40 -2.36 1.38 20.12
C LEU A 40 -2.74 2.61 20.96
N ILE A 41 -3.28 3.67 20.33
CA ILE A 41 -3.60 4.92 21.02
C ILE A 41 -5.01 4.86 21.61
N GLU A 42 -5.11 5.03 22.93
CA GLU A 42 -6.40 5.13 23.65
C GLU A 42 -7.02 6.54 23.58
N GLY A 43 -6.21 7.58 23.36
CA GLY A 43 -6.66 8.98 23.34
C GLY A 43 -7.39 9.38 22.05
N LEU A 44 -8.69 9.72 22.16
CA LEU A 44 -9.56 10.04 21.02
C LEU A 44 -9.05 11.18 20.13
N GLY A 45 -8.51 12.26 20.73
CA GLY A 45 -8.02 13.42 19.97
C GLY A 45 -6.75 13.12 19.17
N GLU A 46 -5.81 12.38 19.78
CA GLU A 46 -4.58 11.97 19.10
C GLU A 46 -4.86 10.99 17.97
N ARG A 47 -5.79 10.06 18.22
CA ARG A 47 -6.26 9.10 17.23
C ARG A 47 -6.86 9.80 16.00
N ALA A 48 -7.71 10.81 16.22
CA ALA A 48 -8.34 11.56 15.14
C ALA A 48 -7.32 12.29 14.24
N SER A 49 -6.28 12.90 14.83
CA SER A 49 -5.23 13.59 14.07
C SER A 49 -4.45 12.63 13.15
N ILE A 50 -4.14 11.42 13.63
CA ILE A 50 -3.44 10.41 12.84
C ILE A 50 -4.34 9.90 11.72
N ILE A 51 -5.63 9.63 12.00
CA ILE A 51 -6.61 9.21 11.00
C ILE A 51 -6.70 10.25 9.88
N ALA A 52 -6.89 11.53 10.21
CA ALA A 52 -7.01 12.60 9.22
C ALA A 52 -5.78 12.67 8.31
N ARG A 53 -4.58 12.69 8.91
CA ARG A 53 -3.33 12.71 8.13
C ARG A 53 -3.17 11.48 7.24
N LEU A 54 -3.57 10.31 7.73
CA LEU A 54 -3.47 9.06 6.98
C LEU A 54 -4.42 9.06 5.77
N ILE A 55 -5.65 9.54 5.96
CA ILE A 55 -6.63 9.71 4.87
C ILE A 55 -6.06 10.62 3.78
N ASP A 56 -5.56 11.80 4.14
CA ASP A 56 -4.99 12.75 3.19
C ASP A 56 -3.79 12.15 2.43
N THR A 57 -2.93 11.45 3.17
CA THR A 57 -1.72 10.81 2.61
C THR A 57 -2.08 9.74 1.58
N VAL A 58 -3.05 8.87 1.89
CA VAL A 58 -3.46 7.78 0.99
C VAL A 58 -4.23 8.31 -0.21
N LEU A 59 -5.11 9.31 -0.01
CA LEU A 59 -5.81 9.97 -1.12
C LEU A 59 -4.85 10.65 -2.08
N ALA A 60 -3.84 11.36 -1.57
CA ALA A 60 -2.84 12.03 -2.39
C ALA A 60 -1.95 11.04 -3.17
N ALA A 61 -1.64 9.88 -2.58
CA ALA A 61 -0.84 8.86 -3.23
C ALA A 61 -1.59 8.08 -4.32
N GLY A 62 -2.92 7.88 -4.16
CA GLY A 62 -3.73 7.14 -5.11
C GLY A 62 -3.36 5.65 -5.24
N ASP A 63 -2.64 5.09 -4.26
CA ASP A 63 -2.18 3.70 -4.28
C ASP A 63 -3.30 2.74 -3.85
N GLY A 64 -3.63 1.76 -4.71
CA GLY A 64 -4.72 0.81 -4.47
C GLY A 64 -4.49 -0.10 -3.25
N TYR A 65 -3.25 -0.48 -2.94
CA TYR A 65 -2.96 -1.30 -1.75
C TYR A 65 -3.13 -0.51 -0.47
N ALA A 66 -2.63 0.73 -0.44
CA ALA A 66 -2.81 1.63 0.67
C ALA A 66 -4.29 1.99 0.89
N ALA A 67 -5.04 2.23 -0.20
CA ALA A 67 -6.48 2.47 -0.17
C ALA A 67 -7.25 1.28 0.42
N ARG A 68 -6.90 0.05 0.01
CA ARG A 68 -7.51 -1.18 0.55
C ARG A 68 -7.26 -1.34 2.03
N ASP A 69 -6.02 -1.17 2.48
CA ASP A 69 -5.67 -1.31 3.90
C ASP A 69 -6.42 -0.25 4.74
N LEU A 70 -6.54 0.99 4.24
CA LEU A 70 -7.27 2.07 4.91
C LEU A 70 -8.78 1.83 4.98
N LEU A 71 -9.41 1.39 3.88
CA LEU A 71 -10.85 1.08 3.83
C LEU A 71 -11.21 -0.15 4.68
N ALA A 72 -10.30 -1.11 4.84
CA ALA A 72 -10.51 -2.26 5.71
C ALA A 72 -10.55 -1.86 7.20
N HIS A 73 -9.84 -0.80 7.58
CA HIS A 73 -9.71 -0.37 8.97
C HIS A 73 -10.94 0.41 9.48
N GLN A 74 -11.65 -0.15 10.47
CA GLN A 74 -12.94 0.39 10.93
C GLN A 74 -12.90 1.87 11.37
N ALA A 75 -11.88 2.25 12.15
CA ALA A 75 -11.77 3.63 12.63
C ALA A 75 -11.54 4.65 11.50
N CYS A 76 -10.80 4.25 10.45
CA CYS A 76 -10.56 5.09 9.29
C CYS A 76 -11.81 5.16 8.42
N ARG A 77 -12.45 4.01 8.17
CA ARG A 77 -13.71 3.92 7.42
C ARG A 77 -14.81 4.77 8.02
N ALA A 78 -14.93 4.80 9.35
CA ALA A 78 -15.90 5.63 10.06
C ALA A 78 -15.63 7.14 9.94
N ALA A 79 -14.38 7.55 9.68
CA ALA A 79 -13.98 8.95 9.54
C ALA A 79 -14.02 9.46 8.09
N LEU A 80 -14.15 8.57 7.10
CA LEU A 80 -14.17 8.94 5.69
C LEU A 80 -15.54 9.51 5.27
N THR A 81 -15.51 10.58 4.49
CA THR A 81 -16.70 11.06 3.77
C THR A 81 -17.06 10.09 2.62
N PRO A 82 -18.32 10.06 2.15
CA PRO A 82 -18.71 9.21 1.02
C PRO A 82 -17.89 9.47 -0.25
N ALA A 83 -17.53 10.73 -0.53
CA ALA A 83 -16.71 11.08 -1.67
C ALA A 83 -15.31 10.47 -1.57
N GLN A 84 -14.67 10.56 -0.40
CA GLN A 84 -13.34 9.96 -0.19
C GLN A 84 -13.39 8.43 -0.25
N GLN A 85 -14.45 7.80 0.28
CA GLN A 85 -14.64 6.35 0.15
C GLN A 85 -14.70 5.94 -1.33
N ASN A 86 -15.47 6.65 -2.15
CA ASN A 86 -15.56 6.38 -3.58
C ASN A 86 -14.22 6.56 -4.29
N THR A 87 -13.47 7.62 -3.99
CA THR A 87 -12.13 7.84 -4.55
C THR A 87 -11.17 6.69 -4.21
N LEU A 88 -11.19 6.22 -2.97
CA LEU A 88 -10.35 5.10 -2.54
C LEU A 88 -10.77 3.78 -3.18
N SER A 89 -12.07 3.50 -3.30
CA SER A 89 -12.58 2.33 -4.01
C SER A 89 -12.17 2.32 -5.48
N ALA A 90 -12.25 3.47 -6.16
CA ALA A 90 -11.79 3.60 -7.54
C ALA A 90 -10.29 3.32 -7.69
N ALA A 91 -9.47 3.71 -6.71
CA ALA A 91 -8.03 3.39 -6.70
C ALA A 91 -7.77 1.88 -6.56
N ILE A 92 -8.57 1.18 -5.73
CA ILE A 92 -8.52 -0.30 -5.60
C ILE A 92 -8.88 -0.96 -6.94
N GLU A 93 -9.97 -0.53 -7.56
CA GLU A 93 -10.45 -1.06 -8.84
C GLU A 93 -9.44 -0.84 -9.98
N THR A 94 -8.88 0.38 -10.06
CA THR A 94 -7.88 0.73 -11.10
C THR A 94 -6.59 -0.07 -10.93
N ALA A 95 -6.22 -0.40 -9.69
CA ALA A 95 -5.10 -1.29 -9.39
C ALA A 95 -5.41 -2.78 -9.70
N GLY A 96 -6.63 -3.10 -10.17
CA GLY A 96 -7.07 -4.47 -10.42
C GLY A 96 -7.23 -5.31 -9.15
N LEU A 97 -7.31 -4.67 -7.98
CA LEU A 97 -7.45 -5.38 -6.71
C LEU A 97 -8.90 -5.82 -6.50
N GLY A 98 -9.09 -7.08 -6.13
CA GLY A 98 -10.42 -7.65 -5.88
C GLY A 98 -11.15 -8.16 -7.13
N THR A 99 -10.59 -8.02 -8.32
CA THR A 99 -11.17 -8.56 -9.57
C THR A 99 -11.08 -10.09 -9.64
N GLY A 100 -10.08 -10.70 -8.99
CA GLY A 100 -9.96 -12.15 -8.81
C GLY A 100 -9.62 -12.96 -10.06
N VAL A 101 -9.72 -12.36 -11.25
CA VAL A 101 -9.40 -12.97 -12.54
C VAL A 101 -8.65 -11.97 -13.42
N ILE A 102 -7.66 -12.46 -14.16
CA ILE A 102 -7.06 -11.71 -15.27
C ILE A 102 -7.89 -12.02 -16.51
N PRO A 103 -8.45 -11.01 -17.21
CA PRO A 103 -9.18 -11.23 -18.46
C PRO A 103 -8.37 -12.06 -19.46
N GLU A 104 -9.00 -13.03 -20.12
CA GLU A 104 -8.34 -13.97 -21.03
C GLU A 104 -7.43 -13.32 -22.08
N PRO A 105 -7.80 -12.17 -22.70
CA PRO A 105 -6.90 -11.49 -23.63
C PRO A 105 -5.59 -11.03 -22.97
N LEU A 106 -5.67 -10.48 -21.75
CA LEU A 106 -4.50 -10.02 -21.00
C LEU A 106 -3.65 -11.20 -20.51
N MET A 107 -4.27 -12.33 -20.15
CA MET A 107 -3.54 -13.55 -19.80
C MET A 107 -2.77 -14.10 -20.99
N SER A 108 -3.40 -14.13 -22.16
CA SER A 108 -2.78 -14.55 -23.42
C SER A 108 -1.58 -13.66 -23.78
N ASP A 109 -1.75 -12.34 -23.68
CA ASP A 109 -0.67 -11.37 -23.92
C ASP A 109 0.50 -11.56 -22.95
N LEU A 110 0.20 -11.81 -21.67
CA LEU A 110 1.21 -12.05 -20.64
C LEU A 110 2.00 -13.34 -20.90
N HIS A 111 1.31 -14.42 -21.28
CA HIS A 111 1.96 -15.68 -21.68
C HIS A 111 2.87 -15.47 -22.89
N ALA A 112 2.38 -14.80 -23.94
CA ALA A 112 3.16 -14.51 -25.13
C ALA A 112 4.42 -13.66 -24.83
N ALA A 113 4.29 -12.66 -23.94
CA ALA A 113 5.41 -11.83 -23.52
C ALA A 113 6.48 -12.63 -22.75
N VAL A 114 6.05 -13.55 -21.88
CA VAL A 114 6.96 -14.45 -21.14
C VAL A 114 7.67 -15.42 -22.09
N GLU A 115 6.94 -16.05 -23.00
CA GLU A 115 7.51 -16.96 -24.01
C GLU A 115 8.52 -16.26 -24.92
N LEU A 116 8.20 -15.04 -25.36
CA LEU A 116 9.12 -14.23 -26.16
C LEU A 116 10.38 -13.90 -25.36
N SER A 117 10.24 -13.51 -24.09
CA SER A 117 11.37 -13.21 -23.21
C SER A 117 12.26 -14.44 -22.98
N ALA A 118 11.65 -15.61 -22.75
CA ALA A 118 12.37 -16.87 -22.61
C ALA A 118 13.15 -17.23 -23.89
N THR A 119 12.51 -17.10 -25.05
CA THR A 119 13.14 -17.37 -26.36
C THR A 119 14.33 -16.44 -26.60
N ARG A 120 14.17 -15.14 -26.31
CA ARG A 120 15.25 -14.15 -26.44
C ARG A 120 16.41 -14.43 -25.50
N THR A 121 16.10 -14.81 -24.26
CA THR A 121 17.08 -15.15 -23.24
C THR A 121 17.88 -16.40 -23.65
N ALA A 122 17.20 -17.45 -24.11
CA ALA A 122 17.83 -18.68 -24.59
C ALA A 122 18.73 -18.43 -25.82
N ALA A 123 18.27 -17.63 -26.79
CA ALA A 123 19.07 -17.27 -27.96
C ALA A 123 20.32 -16.46 -27.57
N HIS A 124 20.18 -15.50 -26.64
CA HIS A 124 21.29 -14.67 -26.17
C HIS A 124 22.36 -15.48 -25.44
N PHE A 125 21.97 -16.43 -24.59
CA PHE A 125 22.92 -17.27 -23.86
C PHE A 125 23.46 -18.43 -24.70
N GLY A 126 22.64 -19.03 -25.57
CA GLY A 126 23.06 -20.10 -26.48
C GLY A 126 24.09 -19.65 -27.52
N THR A 127 24.06 -18.38 -27.93
CA THR A 127 25.08 -17.80 -28.82
C THR A 127 26.39 -17.47 -28.09
N ARG A 128 26.36 -17.19 -26.78
CA ARG A 128 27.55 -16.90 -25.97
C ARG A 128 28.28 -18.14 -25.44
N LEU A 129 27.61 -19.29 -25.35
CA LEU A 129 28.18 -20.53 -24.83
C LEU A 129 28.72 -21.49 -25.92
N ARG A 130 28.70 -21.08 -27.19
CA ARG A 130 29.28 -21.90 -28.27
C ARG A 130 30.81 -21.87 -28.15
N PRO A 131 31.49 -22.99 -27.84
CA PRO A 131 32.93 -23.00 -27.74
C PRO A 131 33.55 -22.76 -29.12
N ALA A 132 34.63 -21.96 -29.15
CA ALA A 132 35.44 -21.78 -30.34
C ALA A 132 35.97 -23.15 -30.79
N ARG A 133 35.66 -23.51 -32.04
CA ARG A 133 36.19 -24.72 -32.69
C ARG A 133 37.67 -24.57 -32.97
#